data_AF-A0A2V8YRB9-F1
#
_entry.id   AF-A0A2V8YRB9-F1
#
_cell.length_a   1.000
_cell.length_b   1.000
_cell.length_c   1.000
_cell.angle_alpha   90.00
_cell.angle_beta   90.00
_cell.angle_gamma   90.00
#
_symmetry.space_group_name_H-M   'P 1'
#
loop_
_entity.id
_entity.type
_entity.pdbx_description
1 polymer ?
#
loop_
_entity_poly.entity_id
_entity_poly.type
_entity_poly.pdbx_seq_one_letter_code
_entity_poly.pdbx_strand_id
1 'polypeptide(L)'
;MLSFHKRPFFAPHSSLVYPQPACAGWLRGAARYFLQFLSFSLLLYFLTAWPLLAEHTRRWRQSSYEEFLKGTAHGVAVRSDGRLELAPKFTLLADADASYLWSVRLDSKGTLYAAGGSPAKVFRFDSNAKPTAVFDSSDLSAQAIAFDAKGVLYVGTSPDGKVYKVSASGEKSVFFDPKTKYIWDLAFAPDGTLYVATGDKGQLFAVTPDGKGELLHSRSGV
;
A
#
# COMPACT_ATOMS: atom_id res chain seq x y z
N MET A 1 -46.37 -37.49 9.23
CA MET A 1 -47.59 -37.69 10.06
C MET A 1 -47.76 -36.47 10.95
N LEU A 2 -48.69 -35.57 10.61
CA LEU A 2 -49.24 -34.53 11.50
C LEU A 2 -50.48 -33.92 10.83
N SER A 3 -51.65 -34.42 11.25
CA SER A 3 -52.98 -33.79 11.06
C SER A 3 -53.09 -32.58 12.01
N PHE A 4 -54.07 -31.65 11.98
CA PHE A 4 -55.36 -31.45 11.27
C PHE A 4 -55.54 -29.90 11.14
N HIS A 5 -56.63 -29.23 10.72
CA HIS A 5 -58.03 -29.56 10.37
C HIS A 5 -58.55 -28.51 9.35
N LYS A 6 -59.68 -28.76 8.68
CA LYS A 6 -60.53 -27.74 8.02
C LYS A 6 -61.88 -27.69 8.75
N ARG A 7 -62.54 -26.53 8.90
CA ARG A 7 -64.01 -26.33 9.12
C ARG A 7 -64.42 -24.91 8.58
N PRO A 8 -65.71 -24.57 8.38
CA PRO A 8 -66.33 -24.77 7.08
C PRO A 8 -67.08 -23.53 6.53
N PHE A 9 -67.67 -23.71 5.34
CA PHE A 9 -68.47 -22.73 4.61
C PHE A 9 -69.96 -22.87 4.98
N PHE A 10 -70.72 -21.78 5.13
CA PHE A 10 -72.19 -21.80 5.14
C PHE A 10 -72.81 -20.50 4.59
N ALA A 11 -73.75 -20.68 3.67
CA ALA A 11 -74.80 -19.77 3.21
C ALA A 11 -76.14 -20.57 3.31
N PRO A 12 -77.34 -20.12 2.87
CA PRO A 12 -77.72 -18.88 2.18
C PRO A 12 -79.03 -18.21 2.71
N HIS A 13 -79.51 -17.13 2.08
CA HIS A 13 -80.85 -17.08 1.43
C HIS A 13 -81.22 -15.72 0.77
N SER A 14 -81.84 -15.83 -0.41
CA SER A 14 -82.83 -14.96 -1.11
C SER A 14 -83.30 -13.62 -0.48
N SER A 15 -83.58 -12.55 -1.24
CA SER A 15 -84.59 -12.53 -2.34
C SER A 15 -84.43 -11.35 -3.32
N LEU A 16 -84.91 -11.50 -4.57
CA LEU A 16 -85.08 -10.40 -5.55
C LEU A 16 -86.29 -9.51 -5.21
N VAL A 17 -86.14 -8.20 -5.38
CA VAL A 17 -87.25 -7.27 -5.69
C VAL A 17 -86.75 -6.24 -6.71
N TYR A 18 -87.48 -6.06 -7.82
CA TYR A 18 -87.22 -5.07 -8.87
C TYR A 18 -88.38 -4.06 -8.92
N PRO A 19 -88.12 -2.74 -8.88
CA PRO A 19 -89.05 -1.72 -9.37
C PRO A 19 -88.59 -1.11 -10.71
N GLN A 20 -89.57 -0.60 -11.46
CA GLN A 20 -89.46 -0.03 -12.81
C GLN A 20 -88.97 1.44 -12.82
N PRO A 21 -88.53 2.00 -13.98
CA PRO A 21 -87.76 3.25 -14.02
C PRO A 21 -88.63 4.52 -13.95
N ALA A 22 -88.08 5.56 -13.32
CA ALA A 22 -88.71 6.88 -13.23
C ALA A 22 -87.91 7.98 -13.95
N CYS A 23 -88.56 8.58 -14.94
CA CYS A 23 -88.43 9.98 -15.39
C CYS A 23 -87.04 10.60 -15.63
N ALA A 24 -86.67 10.60 -16.92
CA ALA A 24 -86.42 11.82 -17.69
C ALA A 24 -86.29 13.15 -16.88
N GLY A 25 -85.05 13.57 -16.64
CA GLY A 25 -84.72 14.86 -16.02
C GLY A 25 -83.21 15.11 -15.82
N TRP A 26 -82.42 14.03 -15.76
CA TRP A 26 -81.00 14.07 -15.36
C TRP A 26 -80.00 14.63 -16.39
N LEU A 27 -80.35 14.70 -17.68
CA LEU A 27 -79.38 14.88 -18.77
C LEU A 27 -78.70 16.27 -18.84
N ARG A 28 -79.27 17.32 -18.22
CA ARG A 28 -78.62 18.66 -18.17
C ARG A 28 -77.76 18.90 -16.93
N GLY A 29 -78.06 18.22 -15.81
CA GLY A 29 -77.24 18.27 -14.60
C GLY A 29 -75.97 17.42 -14.73
N ALA A 30 -76.13 16.18 -15.21
CA ALA A 30 -75.03 15.22 -15.33
C ALA A 30 -73.85 15.76 -16.17
N ALA A 31 -74.12 16.43 -17.30
CA ALA A 31 -73.07 17.01 -18.13
C ALA A 31 -72.23 18.08 -17.39
N ARG A 32 -72.86 18.92 -16.55
CA ARG A 32 -72.18 19.99 -15.82
C ARG A 32 -71.29 19.44 -14.70
N TYR A 33 -71.76 18.44 -13.97
CA TYR A 33 -70.92 17.72 -13.00
C TYR A 33 -69.83 16.88 -13.68
N PHE A 34 -70.11 16.25 -14.83
CA PHE A 34 -69.12 15.48 -15.58
C PHE A 34 -67.97 16.37 -16.09
N LEU A 35 -68.27 17.55 -16.64
CA LEU A 35 -67.24 18.54 -17.00
C LEU A 35 -66.47 19.04 -15.76
N GLN A 36 -67.13 19.27 -14.63
CA GLN A 36 -66.43 19.67 -13.39
C GLN A 36 -65.52 18.56 -12.83
N PHE A 37 -65.97 17.30 -12.82
CA PHE A 37 -65.14 16.15 -12.43
C PHE A 37 -63.97 15.94 -13.40
N LEU A 38 -64.19 16.09 -14.71
CA LEU A 38 -63.14 16.00 -15.71
C LEU A 38 -62.10 17.12 -15.51
N SER A 39 -62.53 18.36 -15.27
CA SER A 39 -61.65 19.49 -14.96
C SER A 39 -60.88 19.29 -13.65
N PHE A 40 -61.52 18.80 -12.59
CA PHE A 40 -60.86 18.55 -11.31
C PHE A 40 -59.87 17.39 -11.39
N SER A 41 -60.18 16.35 -12.17
CA SER A 41 -59.28 15.23 -12.46
C SER A 41 -58.08 15.67 -13.31
N LEU A 42 -58.29 16.53 -14.34
CA LEU A 42 -57.19 17.14 -15.09
C LEU A 42 -56.30 18.01 -14.19
N LEU A 43 -56.90 18.82 -13.33
CA LEU A 43 -56.17 19.69 -12.40
C LEU A 43 -55.33 18.86 -11.41
N LEU A 44 -55.90 17.76 -10.90
CA LEU A 44 -55.19 16.82 -10.03
C LEU A 44 -54.03 16.14 -10.78
N TYR A 45 -54.23 15.77 -12.05
CA TYR A 45 -53.19 15.18 -12.90
C TYR A 45 -52.02 16.15 -13.14
N PHE A 46 -52.31 17.43 -13.40
CA PHE A 46 -51.31 18.49 -13.52
C PHE A 46 -50.62 18.81 -12.16
N LEU A 47 -51.32 18.70 -11.03
CA LEU A 47 -50.74 18.89 -9.69
C LEU A 47 -49.84 17.72 -9.26
N THR A 48 -50.08 16.50 -9.75
CA THR A 48 -49.21 15.33 -9.51
C THR A 48 -48.07 15.19 -10.53
N ALA A 49 -48.10 15.94 -11.64
CA ALA A 49 -47.05 15.96 -12.65
C ALA A 49 -45.84 16.79 -12.19
N TRP A 50 -45.12 16.30 -11.16
CA TRP A 50 -43.79 16.82 -10.85
C TRP A 50 -42.87 16.65 -12.08
N PRO A 51 -42.11 17.68 -12.48
CA PRO A 51 -41.17 17.55 -13.57
C PRO A 51 -40.07 16.57 -13.14
N LEU A 52 -40.08 15.37 -13.72
CA LEU A 52 -38.93 14.49 -13.75
C LEU A 52 -37.83 15.19 -14.55
N LEU A 53 -37.03 16.01 -13.87
CA LEU A 53 -35.81 16.57 -14.44
C LEU A 53 -34.92 15.40 -14.85
N ALA A 54 -34.73 15.23 -16.15
CA ALA A 54 -33.84 14.22 -16.68
C ALA A 54 -32.44 14.45 -16.09
N GLU A 55 -31.93 13.48 -15.33
CA GLU A 55 -30.66 13.64 -14.65
C GLU A 55 -29.53 13.63 -15.70
N HIS A 56 -28.99 14.81 -16.00
CA HIS A 56 -27.94 14.96 -17.00
C HIS A 56 -26.69 14.17 -16.59
N THR A 57 -26.17 13.34 -17.50
CA THR A 57 -24.95 12.56 -17.31
C THR A 57 -23.76 13.45 -16.97
N ARG A 58 -23.39 13.51 -15.68
CA ARG A 58 -22.17 14.17 -15.22
C ARG A 58 -20.98 13.25 -15.48
N ARG A 59 -20.16 13.58 -16.49
CA ARG A 59 -18.86 12.96 -16.67
C ARG A 59 -17.87 13.56 -15.68
N TRP A 60 -17.37 12.73 -14.79
CA TRP A 60 -16.29 13.05 -13.86
C TRP A 60 -15.05 12.26 -14.24
N ARG A 61 -13.87 12.84 -14.01
CA ARG A 61 -12.57 12.27 -14.34
C ARG A 61 -11.60 12.61 -13.22
N GLN A 62 -11.01 11.59 -12.61
CA GLN A 62 -9.76 11.70 -11.86
C GLN A 62 -8.62 11.15 -12.71
N SER A 63 -7.46 11.81 -12.65
CA SER A 63 -6.27 11.33 -13.34
C SER A 63 -4.94 11.82 -12.74
N SER A 64 -4.95 12.56 -11.63
CA SER A 64 -3.73 13.00 -10.95
C SER A 64 -3.46 12.22 -9.66
N TYR A 65 -2.18 12.10 -9.30
CA TYR A 65 -1.73 11.47 -8.05
C TYR A 65 -2.42 12.08 -6.81
N GLU A 66 -2.49 13.41 -6.73
CA GLU A 66 -3.15 14.17 -5.66
C GLU A 66 -4.67 13.96 -5.55
N GLU A 67 -5.33 13.55 -6.64
CA GLU A 67 -6.75 13.17 -6.60
C GLU A 67 -6.94 11.76 -6.03
N PHE A 68 -6.05 10.83 -6.37
CA PHE A 68 -6.10 9.45 -5.89
C PHE A 68 -5.66 9.31 -4.42
N LEU A 69 -4.72 10.14 -3.94
CA LEU A 69 -4.32 10.18 -2.52
C LEU A 69 -5.47 10.54 -1.56
N LYS A 70 -6.54 11.17 -2.05
CA LYS A 70 -7.73 11.51 -1.25
C LYS A 70 -8.68 10.32 -1.05
N GLY A 71 -8.42 9.18 -1.70
CA GLY A 71 -9.21 7.96 -1.59
C GLY A 71 -8.44 6.79 -1.00
N THR A 72 -9.15 5.70 -0.67
CA THR A 72 -8.56 4.50 -0.08
C THR A 72 -8.21 3.47 -1.14
N ALA A 73 -6.93 3.34 -1.48
CA ALA A 73 -6.45 2.36 -2.44
C ALA A 73 -6.55 0.92 -1.89
N HIS A 74 -7.12 0.01 -2.68
CA HIS A 74 -7.24 -1.42 -2.37
C HIS A 74 -6.73 -2.25 -3.55
N GLY A 75 -5.63 -2.99 -3.35
CA GLY A 75 -5.03 -3.83 -4.41
C GLY A 75 -4.42 -3.06 -5.59
N VAL A 76 -4.33 -1.73 -5.52
CA VAL A 76 -3.75 -0.86 -6.55
C VAL A 76 -2.66 0.05 -5.97
N ALA A 77 -1.62 0.28 -6.74
CA ALA A 77 -0.60 1.29 -6.49
C ALA A 77 -0.87 2.51 -7.39
N VAL A 78 -0.60 3.71 -6.88
CA VAL A 78 -0.68 4.96 -7.64
C VAL A 78 0.74 5.40 -7.96
N ARG A 79 1.09 5.44 -9.24
CA ARG A 79 2.37 5.98 -9.71
C ARG A 79 2.36 7.50 -9.64
N SER A 80 3.53 8.12 -9.54
CA SER A 80 3.68 9.58 -9.46
C SER A 80 3.16 10.32 -10.70
N ASP A 81 3.03 9.64 -11.85
CA ASP A 81 2.39 10.15 -13.07
C ASP A 81 0.86 10.01 -13.09
N GLY A 82 0.24 9.63 -11.97
CA GLY A 82 -1.20 9.46 -11.82
C GLY A 82 -1.75 8.16 -12.40
N ARG A 83 -0.91 7.23 -12.86
CA ARG A 83 -1.37 5.92 -13.35
C ARG A 83 -1.64 4.96 -12.19
N LEU A 84 -2.74 4.22 -12.31
CA LEU A 84 -3.05 3.09 -11.44
C LEU A 84 -2.44 1.81 -12.03
N GLU A 85 -1.85 0.98 -11.17
CA GLU A 85 -1.38 -0.38 -11.49
C GLU A 85 -1.76 -1.34 -10.35
N LEU A 86 -1.67 -2.66 -10.58
CA LEU A 86 -1.89 -3.64 -9.52
C LEU A 86 -0.79 -3.50 -8.45
N ALA A 87 -1.18 -3.36 -7.18
CA ALA A 87 -0.20 -3.28 -6.10
C ALA A 87 0.54 -4.62 -5.96
N PRO A 88 1.88 -4.61 -5.76
CA PRO A 88 2.58 -5.80 -5.34
C PRO A 88 2.05 -6.27 -3.98
N LYS A 89 1.82 -7.57 -3.83
CA LYS A 89 1.39 -8.14 -2.55
C LYS A 89 2.59 -8.20 -1.61
N PHE A 90 2.60 -7.32 -0.61
CA PHE A 90 3.54 -7.42 0.50
C PHE A 90 3.18 -8.60 1.40
N THR A 91 4.20 -9.28 1.91
CA THR A 91 4.08 -10.35 2.91
C THR A 91 5.33 -10.25 3.79
N LEU A 92 5.16 -10.40 5.11
CA LEU A 92 6.28 -10.38 6.04
C LEU A 92 7.20 -11.57 5.72
N LEU A 93 8.44 -11.29 5.34
CA LEU A 93 9.44 -12.32 5.05
C LEU A 93 10.08 -12.84 6.34
N ALA A 94 10.49 -11.92 7.22
CA ALA A 94 11.14 -12.21 8.49
C ALA A 94 11.08 -11.00 9.41
N ASP A 95 11.16 -11.25 10.72
CA ASP A 95 11.51 -10.25 11.73
C ASP A 95 12.87 -10.63 12.33
N ALA A 96 13.79 -9.68 12.38
CA ALA A 96 15.16 -9.85 12.86
C ALA A 96 15.38 -9.46 14.32
N ASP A 97 14.33 -9.00 15.02
CA ASP A 97 14.41 -8.44 16.38
C ASP A 97 15.46 -7.32 16.48
N ALA A 98 15.44 -6.44 15.47
CA ALA A 98 16.33 -5.30 15.33
C ALA A 98 15.50 -4.01 15.33
N SER A 99 15.95 -2.99 16.06
CA SER A 99 15.25 -1.70 16.19
C SER A 99 14.94 -1.03 14.84
N TYR A 100 15.76 -1.30 13.82
CA TYR A 100 15.55 -0.97 12.42
C TYR A 100 16.52 -1.79 11.54
N LEU A 101 16.20 -1.90 10.25
CA LEU A 101 17.14 -2.32 9.20
C LEU A 101 17.37 -1.14 8.25
N TRP A 102 18.61 -0.95 7.83
CA TRP A 102 19.05 0.21 7.03
C TRP A 102 19.59 -0.20 5.65
N SER A 103 20.34 -1.30 5.57
CA SER A 103 20.93 -1.80 4.33
C SER A 103 20.57 -3.27 4.11
N VAL A 104 20.36 -3.66 2.86
CA VAL A 104 20.13 -5.04 2.44
C VAL A 104 20.99 -5.39 1.22
N ARG A 105 21.56 -6.58 1.20
CA ARG A 105 22.36 -7.11 0.08
C ARG A 105 22.12 -8.61 -0.07
N LEU A 106 22.32 -9.12 -1.28
CA LEU A 106 22.48 -10.56 -1.53
C LEU A 106 23.98 -10.88 -1.61
N ASP A 107 24.38 -12.07 -1.15
CA ASP A 107 25.69 -12.63 -1.49
C ASP A 107 25.68 -13.24 -2.92
N SER A 108 26.83 -13.73 -3.37
CA SER A 108 26.98 -14.38 -4.69
C SER A 108 26.20 -15.70 -4.86
N LYS A 109 25.57 -16.21 -3.79
CA LYS A 109 24.71 -17.40 -3.79
C LYS A 109 23.22 -17.04 -3.70
N GLY A 110 22.88 -15.74 -3.61
CA GLY A 110 21.51 -15.27 -3.42
C GLY A 110 21.03 -15.28 -1.96
N THR A 111 21.91 -15.52 -0.99
CA THR A 111 21.57 -15.44 0.44
C THR A 111 21.31 -13.99 0.82
N LEU A 112 20.19 -13.70 1.47
CA LEU A 112 19.87 -12.35 1.93
C LEU A 112 20.64 -12.00 3.21
N TYR A 113 21.16 -10.78 3.26
CA TYR A 113 21.72 -10.15 4.44
C TYR A 113 21.07 -8.77 4.66
N ALA A 114 20.85 -8.41 5.91
CA ALA A 114 20.37 -7.09 6.31
C ALA A 114 21.19 -6.52 7.48
N ALA A 115 21.48 -5.23 7.42
CA ALA A 115 22.29 -4.50 8.40
C ALA A 115 21.48 -3.35 9.03
N GLY A 116 21.71 -3.08 10.31
CA GLY A 116 21.08 -1.98 11.04
C GLY A 116 21.25 -2.15 12.54
N GLY A 117 20.15 -2.09 13.27
CA GLY A 117 20.07 -2.31 14.72
C GLY A 117 20.49 -1.09 15.56
N SER A 118 20.26 -1.20 16.87
CA SER A 118 20.80 -0.31 17.91
C SER A 118 20.93 -1.15 19.19
N PRO A 119 22.03 -1.91 19.37
CA PRO A 119 23.33 -1.76 18.73
C PRO A 119 23.45 -2.34 17.31
N ALA A 120 24.54 -1.97 16.63
CA ALA A 120 24.91 -2.39 15.29
C ALA A 120 24.91 -3.91 15.11
N LYS A 121 24.14 -4.41 14.14
CA LYS A 121 24.05 -5.84 13.78
C LYS A 121 23.93 -6.04 12.27
N VAL A 122 24.47 -7.17 11.80
CA VAL A 122 24.14 -7.72 10.46
C VAL A 122 23.58 -9.13 10.63
N PHE A 123 22.46 -9.41 9.97
CA PHE A 123 21.77 -10.68 9.97
C PHE A 123 21.90 -11.34 8.60
N ARG A 124 22.19 -12.64 8.59
CA ARG A 124 22.03 -13.53 7.44
C ARG A 124 20.71 -14.26 7.55
N PHE A 125 19.94 -14.35 6.47
CA PHE A 125 18.68 -15.10 6.42
C PHE A 125 18.91 -16.43 5.70
N ASP A 126 18.39 -17.53 6.27
CA ASP A 126 18.42 -18.84 5.59
C ASP A 126 17.32 -18.97 4.53
N SER A 127 17.21 -20.16 3.89
CA SER A 127 16.19 -20.44 2.88
C SER A 127 14.75 -20.41 3.39
N ASN A 128 14.55 -20.46 4.71
CA ASN A 128 13.26 -20.31 5.39
C ASN A 128 13.06 -18.89 5.95
N ALA A 129 13.91 -17.94 5.50
CA ALA A 129 14.00 -16.57 5.99
C ALA A 129 14.28 -16.44 7.51
N LYS A 130 14.87 -17.45 8.15
CA LYS A 130 15.25 -17.34 9.57
C LYS A 130 16.52 -16.49 9.71
N PRO A 131 16.50 -15.39 10.48
CA PRO A 131 17.68 -14.56 10.71
C PRO A 131 18.69 -15.24 11.66
N THR A 132 19.97 -15.04 11.37
CA THR A 132 21.11 -15.34 12.24
C THR A 132 22.05 -14.15 12.25
N ALA A 133 22.39 -13.60 13.42
CA ALA A 133 23.38 -12.54 13.51
C ALA A 133 24.76 -13.07 13.09
N VAL A 134 25.42 -12.36 12.17
CA VAL A 134 26.77 -12.65 11.65
C VAL A 134 27.77 -11.52 11.93
N PHE A 135 27.27 -10.35 12.33
CA PHE A 135 28.06 -9.25 12.83
C PHE A 135 27.32 -8.57 13.99
N ASP A 136 28.10 -8.07 14.93
CA ASP A 136 27.69 -7.22 16.04
C ASP A 136 28.90 -6.35 16.46
N SER A 137 28.64 -5.13 16.89
CA SER A 137 29.60 -4.27 17.58
C SER A 137 28.89 -3.42 18.64
N SER A 138 29.64 -2.63 19.40
CA SER A 138 29.11 -1.65 20.35
C SER A 138 28.65 -0.34 19.68
N ASP A 139 28.77 -0.23 18.35
CA ASP A 139 28.36 0.96 17.60
C ASP A 139 26.83 1.08 17.54
N LEU A 140 26.34 2.28 17.18
CA LEU A 140 24.90 2.50 17.08
C LEU A 140 24.28 1.76 15.89
N SER A 141 24.99 1.65 14.76
CA SER A 141 24.44 1.11 13.52
C SER A 141 25.47 0.37 12.67
N ALA A 142 25.05 -0.74 12.06
CA ALA A 142 25.68 -1.28 10.87
C ALA A 142 24.98 -0.65 9.64
N GLN A 143 25.60 0.37 9.05
CA GLN A 143 24.97 1.28 8.09
C GLN A 143 25.15 0.84 6.64
N ALA A 144 26.27 0.19 6.30
CA ALA A 144 26.54 -0.31 4.95
C ALA A 144 27.08 -1.74 5.01
N ILE A 145 26.77 -2.55 3.99
CA ILE A 145 27.37 -3.88 3.81
C ILE A 145 27.72 -4.13 2.34
N ALA A 146 28.81 -4.86 2.13
CA ALA A 146 29.28 -5.33 0.82
C ALA A 146 29.99 -6.70 0.95
N PHE A 147 30.09 -7.41 -0.18
CA PHE A 147 30.84 -8.66 -0.28
C PHE A 147 31.98 -8.52 -1.28
N ASP A 148 33.16 -9.05 -0.95
CA ASP A 148 34.24 -9.20 -1.93
C ASP A 148 33.96 -10.37 -2.90
N ALA A 149 34.78 -10.51 -3.95
CA ALA A 149 34.65 -11.60 -4.92
C ALA A 149 34.83 -13.02 -4.33
N LYS A 150 35.30 -13.13 -3.08
CA LYS A 150 35.46 -14.40 -2.34
C LYS A 150 34.28 -14.66 -1.39
N GLY A 151 33.30 -13.76 -1.33
CA GLY A 151 32.14 -13.83 -0.44
C GLY A 151 32.43 -13.39 1.00
N VAL A 152 33.54 -12.67 1.25
CA VAL A 152 33.85 -12.12 2.57
C VAL A 152 33.01 -10.88 2.81
N LEU A 153 32.36 -10.80 3.97
CA LEU A 153 31.49 -9.68 4.35
C LEU A 153 32.32 -8.50 4.87
N TYR A 154 32.00 -7.31 4.39
CA TYR A 154 32.52 -6.03 4.87
C TYR A 154 31.35 -5.18 5.39
N VAL A 155 31.53 -4.54 6.55
CA VAL A 155 30.48 -3.81 7.28
C VAL A 155 30.95 -2.40 7.63
N GLY A 156 30.21 -1.39 7.17
CA GLY A 156 30.41 0.01 7.52
C GLY A 156 29.57 0.42 8.72
N THR A 157 30.16 1.06 9.73
CA THR A 157 29.49 1.45 10.99
C THR A 157 29.22 2.95 11.11
N SER A 158 28.39 3.31 12.10
CA SER A 158 28.23 4.67 12.62
C SER A 158 27.77 4.67 14.09
N PRO A 159 28.01 5.74 14.88
CA PRO A 159 28.68 7.01 14.55
C PRO A 159 30.22 6.98 14.64
N ASP A 160 30.83 5.82 14.90
CA ASP A 160 32.27 5.61 14.78
C ASP A 160 32.54 4.91 13.44
N GLY A 161 32.85 5.72 12.42
CA GLY A 161 32.82 5.32 11.02
C GLY A 161 34.01 4.47 10.61
N LYS A 162 33.87 3.15 10.72
CA LYS A 162 34.88 2.16 10.35
C LYS A 162 34.32 1.15 9.35
N VAL A 163 35.21 0.51 8.61
CA VAL A 163 34.91 -0.69 7.83
C VAL A 163 35.49 -1.89 8.55
N TYR A 164 34.62 -2.78 9.02
CA TYR A 164 34.98 -4.09 9.54
C TYR A 164 34.99 -5.13 8.42
N LYS A 165 35.93 -6.07 8.49
CA LYS A 165 35.95 -7.30 7.70
C LYS A 165 35.51 -8.45 8.62
N VAL A 166 34.60 -9.28 8.13
CA VAL A 166 34.09 -10.46 8.84
C VAL A 166 34.57 -11.71 8.11
N SER A 167 35.45 -12.48 8.75
CA SER A 167 36.02 -13.69 8.16
C SER A 167 34.95 -14.80 7.99
N ALA A 168 35.28 -15.84 7.22
CA ALA A 168 34.44 -17.02 7.10
C ALA A 168 34.25 -17.79 8.42
N SER A 169 35.13 -17.59 9.42
CA SER A 169 34.98 -18.13 10.78
C SER A 169 34.19 -17.20 11.72
N GLY A 170 33.73 -16.03 11.26
CA GLY A 170 33.00 -15.04 12.06
C GLY A 170 33.92 -14.09 12.86
N GLU A 171 35.23 -14.13 12.64
CA GLU A 171 36.16 -13.18 13.25
C GLU A 171 35.98 -11.79 12.64
N LYS A 172 35.92 -10.76 13.50
CA LYS A 172 35.64 -9.37 13.12
C LYS A 172 36.86 -8.50 13.37
N SER A 173 37.44 -7.91 12.33
CA SER A 173 38.59 -7.01 12.43
C SER A 173 38.34 -5.69 11.70
N VAL A 174 38.91 -4.59 12.19
CA VAL A 174 38.87 -3.30 11.47
C VAL A 174 39.78 -3.43 10.25
N PHE A 175 39.21 -3.23 9.07
CA PHE A 175 39.91 -3.25 7.78
C PHE A 175 40.33 -1.86 7.33
N PHE A 176 39.47 -0.86 7.58
CA PHE A 176 39.74 0.54 7.24
C PHE A 176 39.08 1.48 8.24
N ASP A 177 39.80 2.55 8.61
CA ASP A 177 39.38 3.54 9.60
C ASP A 177 39.72 4.95 9.09
N PRO A 178 38.82 5.57 8.29
CA PRO A 178 39.02 6.90 7.72
C PRO A 178 38.80 8.05 8.72
N LYS A 179 38.59 7.77 10.02
CA LYS A 179 38.32 8.77 11.06
C LYS A 179 37.12 9.69 10.75
N THR A 180 36.08 9.09 10.18
CA THR A 180 34.77 9.72 9.89
C THR A 180 33.71 9.30 10.91
N LYS A 181 32.55 9.96 10.90
CA LYS A 181 31.37 9.56 11.68
C LYS A 181 30.51 8.49 11.01
N TYR A 182 30.48 8.43 9.68
CA TYR A 182 29.50 7.64 8.94
C TYR A 182 30.12 6.96 7.73
N ILE A 183 29.96 5.64 7.62
CA ILE A 183 30.15 4.91 6.37
C ILE A 183 28.77 4.73 5.73
N TRP A 184 28.49 5.46 4.66
CA TRP A 184 27.17 5.47 4.01
C TRP A 184 26.99 4.36 2.97
N ASP A 185 28.03 4.04 2.21
CA ASP A 185 28.00 2.90 1.27
C ASP A 185 29.39 2.28 1.07
N LEU A 186 29.37 1.03 0.61
CA LEU A 186 30.52 0.18 0.32
C LEU A 186 30.30 -0.52 -1.02
N ALA A 187 31.29 -0.45 -1.92
CA ALA A 187 31.23 -1.14 -3.22
C ALA A 187 32.60 -1.67 -3.65
N PHE A 188 32.67 -2.95 -4.01
CA PHE A 188 33.89 -3.54 -4.59
C PHE A 188 33.94 -3.35 -6.11
N ALA A 189 35.11 -2.95 -6.61
CA ALA A 189 35.45 -3.07 -8.02
C ALA A 189 35.93 -4.50 -8.38
N PRO A 190 35.92 -4.88 -9.67
CA PRO A 190 36.36 -6.20 -10.13
C PRO A 190 37.82 -6.56 -9.83
N ASP A 191 38.67 -5.56 -9.58
CA ASP A 191 40.08 -5.71 -9.18
C ASP A 191 40.26 -6.03 -7.69
N GLY A 192 39.18 -5.95 -6.90
CA GLY A 192 39.19 -6.12 -5.45
C GLY A 192 39.37 -4.82 -4.65
N THR A 193 39.44 -3.66 -5.30
CA THR A 193 39.45 -2.35 -4.64
C THR A 193 38.08 -2.09 -3.99
N LEU A 194 38.06 -1.72 -2.72
CA LEU A 194 36.85 -1.33 -1.99
C LEU A 194 36.69 0.18 -2.02
N TYR A 195 35.63 0.67 -2.66
CA TYR A 195 35.20 2.06 -2.53
C TYR A 195 34.38 2.25 -1.25
N VAL A 196 34.72 3.31 -0.50
CA VAL A 196 34.11 3.67 0.78
C VAL A 196 33.61 5.11 0.71
N ALA A 197 32.28 5.29 0.79
CA ALA A 197 31.65 6.61 0.79
C ALA A 197 31.35 7.05 2.23
N THR A 198 31.85 8.22 2.64
CA THR A 198 31.66 8.76 4.00
C THR A 198 30.62 9.88 4.05
N GLY A 199 29.90 9.96 5.18
CA GLY A 199 28.78 10.89 5.34
C GLY A 199 29.10 12.25 5.96
N ASP A 200 30.24 12.41 6.63
CA ASP A 200 30.56 13.67 7.34
C ASP A 200 31.04 14.78 6.40
N LYS A 201 31.93 14.44 5.47
CA LYS A 201 32.57 15.35 4.51
C LYS A 201 32.28 14.97 3.05
N GLY A 202 31.47 13.93 2.81
CA GLY A 202 31.20 13.42 1.47
C GLY A 202 32.46 12.90 0.78
N GLN A 203 33.33 12.20 1.52
CA GLN A 203 34.59 11.69 0.98
C GLN A 203 34.39 10.32 0.33
N LEU A 204 35.11 10.09 -0.76
CA LEU A 204 35.22 8.79 -1.41
C LEU A 204 36.66 8.31 -1.29
N PHE A 205 36.85 7.19 -0.60
CA PHE A 205 38.13 6.50 -0.53
C PHE A 205 38.13 5.28 -1.44
N ALA A 206 39.27 4.97 -2.06
CA ALA A 206 39.57 3.66 -2.62
C ALA A 206 40.51 2.93 -1.66
N VAL A 207 40.13 1.73 -1.23
CA VAL A 207 40.89 0.91 -0.29
C VAL A 207 41.36 -0.35 -0.99
N THR A 208 42.67 -0.53 -1.07
CA THR A 208 43.29 -1.70 -1.70
C THR A 208 43.00 -2.99 -0.92
N PRO A 209 43.17 -4.19 -1.52
CA PRO A 209 42.95 -5.47 -0.83
C PRO A 209 43.77 -5.68 0.46
N ASP A 210 44.91 -4.99 0.62
CA ASP A 210 45.74 -4.99 1.82
C ASP A 210 45.36 -3.90 2.85
N GLY A 211 44.24 -3.19 2.66
CA GLY A 211 43.65 -2.25 3.61
C GLY A 211 44.18 -0.81 3.55
N LYS A 212 44.98 -0.45 2.53
CA LYS A 212 45.48 0.92 2.38
C LYS A 212 44.45 1.77 1.64
N GLY A 213 43.97 2.82 2.30
CA GLY A 213 43.02 3.77 1.72
C GLY A 213 43.70 4.99 1.10
N GLU A 214 43.30 5.33 -0.11
CA GLU A 214 43.60 6.61 -0.78
C GLU A 214 42.31 7.43 -0.91
N LEU A 215 42.40 8.76 -0.72
CA LEU A 215 41.29 9.67 -0.90
C LEU A 215 41.15 10.05 -2.39
N LEU A 216 40.10 9.56 -3.06
CA LEU A 216 39.84 9.87 -4.47
C LEU A 216 39.04 11.16 -4.66
N HIS A 217 38.09 11.41 -3.76
CA HIS A 217 37.26 12.61 -3.82
C HIS A 217 36.95 13.12 -2.43
N SER A 218 36.98 14.44 -2.29
CA SER A 218 36.38 15.16 -1.17
C SER A 218 35.65 16.34 -1.77
N ARG A 219 34.48 16.69 -1.23
CA ARG A 219 33.79 17.91 -1.63
C ARG A 219 34.71 19.11 -1.37
N SER A 220 35.16 19.77 -2.45
CA SER A 220 35.73 21.11 -2.38
C SER A 220 34.67 22.04 -1.77
N GLY A 221 35.07 22.86 -0.80
CA GLY A 221 34.15 23.76 -0.11
C GLY A 221 33.45 24.72 -1.09
N VAL A 222 32.20 25.06 -0.74
CA VAL A 222 31.53 26.30 -1.18
C VAL A 222 31.75 27.32 -0.08
#